data_AF-D0A6U3-F1
#
_entry.id   AF-D0A6U3-F1
#
_cell.length_a   1.000
_cell.length_b   1.000
_cell.length_c   1.000
_cell.angle_alpha   90.00
_cell.angle_beta   90.00
_cell.angle_gamma   90.00
#
_symmetry.space_group_name_H-M   'P 1'
#
loop_
_entity.id
_entity.type
_entity.pdbx_description
1 polymer ?
#
loop_
_entity_poly.entity_id
_entity_poly.type
_entity_poly.pdbx_seq_one_letter_code
_entity_poly.pdbx_strand_id
1 'polypeptide(L)'
;MPVNPEPQDLEAMFARTKAYLMCANKDGVSVYDQLTRMMEQLLDQNPHDIANNPSKFNDMFTLLQKHSFVDGESTEACNEPCPVPPSELSRLAENERLFERAPPEIQTTIEQPDPYTTITTTRVVPRTAPSYDSVEQNNLYWCWAGCGMAEEEAFLLDRSITLLAMEKNLEEVRFVGKIFGTQGNYYVVSSRRYVQEGEKIYKEVNTMPRPARRSLEVPVQPEPGFVGVNRLSFWVTSNPAAQWTLLPDVTPQQICAGRRIKRLFSGNLSAPVVCSPPFEWNESVYLRVQLSRIVSGTYISPLGALEEPEEDNEEDEDEDEEETLSKPKEAKYRPLTQVVRGFATEEESDVTQWAKLDQWVHSEGYIYENGRQTKVPEKLEEEEEEEEFQKMEDEEEEEEVEQQEEEERELFTPIQSDYLYAVVNVPEAPVIDDEEEEEEDEYEPEEVAEPPEEETDDLPPKPLTDDEVPDDDPTRVKIAAWTVRTVNNNSKMHRVVVMKSLRWPGAIAFAAEGGKRWGCVYFGNGLKKTDFAFTPTLAPPVLLECADITEVDDPTPTMEKLARRGEDLPEPDSEDPAEEDEEEM
;
A
#
# COMPACT_ATOMS: atom_id res chain seq x y z
N MET A 1 -37.10 55.20 -8.23
CA MET A 1 -36.27 56.34 -8.69
C MET A 1 -34.82 55.98 -8.44
N PRO A 2 -33.92 56.06 -9.42
CA PRO A 2 -32.50 55.87 -9.15
C PRO A 2 -32.07 57.02 -8.23
N VAL A 3 -31.53 56.68 -7.06
CA VAL A 3 -30.98 57.62 -6.10
C VAL A 3 -29.72 58.18 -6.76
N ASN A 4 -29.76 59.44 -7.19
CA ASN A 4 -28.57 60.11 -7.68
C ASN A 4 -27.58 60.22 -6.52
N PRO A 5 -26.37 59.67 -6.61
CA PRO A 5 -25.39 59.72 -5.53
C PRO A 5 -25.05 61.19 -5.22
N GLU A 6 -24.88 61.50 -3.93
CA GLU A 6 -24.46 62.83 -3.50
C GLU A 6 -23.09 63.18 -4.08
N PRO A 7 -22.81 64.47 -4.38
CA PRO A 7 -21.59 64.87 -5.09
C PRO A 7 -20.28 64.47 -4.39
N GLN A 8 -20.30 64.32 -3.06
CA GLN A 8 -19.14 63.85 -2.28
C GLN A 8 -18.84 62.36 -2.52
N ASP A 9 -19.85 61.56 -2.81
CA ASP A 9 -19.72 60.12 -3.08
C ASP A 9 -19.19 59.86 -4.50
N LEU A 10 -19.54 60.75 -5.44
CA LEU A 10 -18.97 60.76 -6.80
C LEU A 10 -17.47 61.06 -6.81
N GLU A 11 -17.01 62.00 -5.99
CA GLU A 11 -15.58 62.35 -5.90
C GLU A 11 -14.77 61.21 -5.27
N ALA A 12 -15.31 60.55 -4.24
CA ALA A 12 -14.71 59.36 -3.65
C ALA A 12 -14.66 58.17 -4.63
N MET A 13 -15.74 57.94 -5.39
CA MET A 13 -15.76 56.91 -6.44
C MET A 13 -14.76 57.22 -7.57
N PHE A 14 -14.63 58.49 -7.96
CA PHE A 14 -13.64 58.91 -8.96
C PHE A 14 -12.22 58.68 -8.46
N ALA A 15 -11.92 59.03 -7.21
CA ALA A 15 -10.62 58.79 -6.60
C ALA A 15 -10.27 57.29 -6.54
N ARG A 16 -11.22 56.43 -6.17
CA ARG A 16 -11.05 54.96 -6.16
C ARG A 16 -10.81 54.40 -7.57
N THR A 17 -11.59 54.87 -8.55
CA THR A 17 -11.45 54.42 -9.95
C THR A 17 -10.12 54.86 -10.54
N LYS A 18 -9.69 56.09 -10.24
CA LYS A 18 -8.37 56.59 -10.64
C LYS A 18 -7.24 55.78 -10.01
N ALA A 19 -7.33 55.49 -8.71
CA ALA A 19 -6.36 54.66 -8.02
C ALA A 19 -6.28 53.25 -8.63
N TYR A 20 -7.43 52.65 -8.98
CA TYR A 20 -7.48 51.35 -9.65
C TYR A 20 -6.82 51.37 -11.04
N LEU A 21 -7.07 52.41 -11.84
CA LEU A 21 -6.43 52.55 -13.16
C LEU A 21 -4.93 52.84 -13.09
N MET A 22 -4.47 53.44 -11.98
CA MET A 22 -3.06 53.72 -11.69
C MET A 22 -2.30 52.53 -11.09
N CYS A 23 -2.96 51.41 -10.80
CA CYS A 23 -2.26 50.18 -10.42
C CYS A 23 -1.39 49.70 -11.59
N ALA A 24 -0.09 49.58 -11.34
CA ALA A 24 0.86 49.07 -12.33
C ALA A 24 0.74 47.54 -12.45
N ASN A 25 0.85 47.04 -13.69
CA ASN A 25 1.00 45.62 -13.95
C ASN A 25 2.44 45.16 -13.61
N LYS A 26 2.71 43.85 -13.73
CA LYS A 26 4.04 43.25 -13.50
C LYS A 26 5.16 43.93 -14.29
N ASP A 27 4.81 44.57 -15.41
CA ASP A 27 5.74 45.27 -16.31
C ASP A 27 5.90 46.77 -15.97
N GLY A 28 5.34 47.25 -14.84
CA GLY A 28 5.46 48.64 -14.40
C GLY A 28 4.57 49.65 -15.14
N VAL A 29 3.74 49.20 -16.08
CA VAL A 29 2.82 50.06 -16.85
C VAL A 29 1.43 50.07 -16.22
N SER A 30 0.90 51.27 -15.94
CA SER A 30 -0.48 51.44 -15.50
C SER A 30 -1.44 51.64 -16.68
N VAL A 31 -2.68 51.20 -16.54
CA VAL A 31 -3.73 51.41 -17.56
C VAL A 31 -4.00 52.90 -17.74
N TYR A 32 -3.91 53.66 -16.65
CA TYR A 32 -4.04 55.11 -16.65
C TYR A 32 -2.98 55.79 -17.54
N ASP A 33 -1.71 55.39 -17.43
CA ASP A 33 -0.63 55.97 -18.25
C ASP A 33 -0.77 55.58 -19.71
N GLN A 34 -1.18 54.34 -20.00
CA GLN A 34 -1.40 53.88 -21.37
C GLN A 34 -2.56 54.64 -22.04
N LEU A 35 -3.67 54.83 -21.33
CA LEU A 35 -4.81 55.62 -21.82
C LEU A 35 -4.43 57.10 -21.98
N THR A 36 -3.62 57.65 -21.08
CA THR A 36 -3.16 59.03 -21.16
C THR A 36 -2.29 59.25 -22.41
N ARG A 37 -1.29 58.40 -22.64
CA ARG A 37 -0.44 58.43 -23.86
C ARG A 37 -1.26 58.23 -25.13
N MET A 38 -2.26 57.34 -25.08
CA MET A 38 -3.20 57.13 -26.18
C MET A 38 -3.99 58.40 -26.49
N MET A 39 -4.51 59.07 -25.47
CA MET A 39 -5.23 60.33 -25.63
C MET A 39 -4.33 61.47 -26.13
N GLU A 40 -3.09 61.58 -25.66
CA GLU A 40 -2.12 62.56 -26.16
C GLU A 40 -1.84 62.36 -27.66
N GLN A 41 -1.60 61.12 -28.10
CA GLN A 41 -1.40 60.82 -29.52
C GLN A 41 -2.64 61.06 -30.38
N LEU A 42 -3.84 60.84 -29.83
CA LEU A 42 -5.12 61.15 -30.50
C LEU A 42 -5.37 62.67 -30.62
N LEU A 43 -4.86 63.46 -29.68
CA LEU A 43 -4.98 64.92 -29.70
C LEU A 43 -3.96 65.54 -30.66
N ASP A 44 -2.78 64.94 -30.78
CA ASP A 44 -1.74 65.36 -31.73
C ASP A 44 -2.08 64.98 -33.19
N GLN A 45 -2.79 63.86 -33.41
CA GLN A 45 -3.35 63.49 -34.71
C GLN A 45 -4.72 64.16 -34.94
N ASN A 46 -5.09 64.44 -36.19
CA ASN A 46 -6.37 65.11 -36.48
C ASN A 46 -7.57 64.28 -35.97
N PRO A 47 -8.37 64.77 -35.00
CA PRO A 47 -9.42 63.98 -34.34
C PRO A 47 -10.55 63.57 -35.28
N HIS A 48 -10.73 64.29 -36.40
CA HIS A 48 -11.72 63.98 -37.42
C HIS A 48 -11.39 62.74 -38.26
N ASP A 49 -10.12 62.32 -38.35
CA ASP A 49 -9.71 61.15 -39.14
C ASP A 49 -9.99 59.83 -38.39
N ILE A 50 -9.87 59.83 -37.06
CA ILE A 50 -10.17 58.67 -36.20
C ILE A 50 -11.68 58.46 -36.04
N ALA A 51 -12.48 59.53 -35.91
CA ALA A 51 -13.94 59.44 -35.82
C ALA A 51 -14.58 58.78 -37.06
N ASN A 52 -13.94 58.90 -38.22
CA ASN A 52 -14.39 58.31 -39.48
C ASN A 52 -13.86 56.88 -39.72
N ASN A 53 -12.83 56.44 -39.01
CA ASN A 53 -12.23 55.10 -39.17
C ASN A 53 -11.84 54.49 -37.81
N PRO A 54 -12.72 53.67 -37.20
CA PRO A 54 -12.45 53.04 -35.90
C PRO A 54 -11.31 52.01 -35.93
N SER A 55 -10.92 51.53 -37.12
CA SER A 55 -9.76 50.65 -37.31
C SER A 55 -8.44 51.31 -36.89
N LYS A 56 -8.27 52.61 -37.18
CA LYS A 56 -7.06 53.37 -36.82
C LYS A 56 -6.86 53.47 -35.31
N PHE A 57 -7.95 53.49 -34.54
CA PHE A 57 -7.89 53.47 -33.07
C PHE A 57 -7.30 52.16 -32.55
N ASN A 58 -7.72 51.03 -33.13
CA ASN A 58 -7.19 49.71 -32.76
C ASN A 58 -5.72 49.53 -33.20
N ASP A 59 -5.36 50.07 -34.37
CA ASP A 59 -3.98 50.08 -34.85
C ASP A 59 -3.06 50.92 -33.95
N MET A 60 -3.53 52.08 -33.48
CA MET A 60 -2.78 52.92 -32.54
C MET A 60 -2.70 52.27 -31.14
N PHE A 61 -3.77 51.64 -30.66
CA PHE A 61 -3.76 50.89 -29.41
C PHE A 61 -2.76 49.73 -29.44
N THR A 62 -2.75 48.95 -30.52
CA THR A 62 -1.79 47.86 -30.72
C THR A 62 -0.37 48.37 -30.95
N LEU A 63 -0.19 49.52 -31.59
CA LEU A 63 1.11 50.17 -31.74
C LEU A 63 1.66 50.64 -30.38
N LEU A 64 0.84 51.25 -29.53
CA LEU A 64 1.20 51.62 -28.16
C LEU A 64 1.50 50.41 -27.29
N GLN A 65 0.72 49.33 -27.42
CA GLN A 65 1.05 48.05 -26.77
C GLN A 65 2.36 47.46 -27.27
N LYS A 66 2.80 47.71 -28.51
CA LYS A 66 4.10 47.23 -29.00
C LYS A 66 5.26 48.15 -28.61
N HIS A 67 5.07 49.47 -28.69
CA HIS A 67 6.10 50.45 -28.32
C HIS A 67 6.29 50.57 -26.80
N SER A 68 5.27 50.33 -26.00
CA SER A 68 5.41 50.21 -24.54
C SER A 68 6.30 49.04 -24.11
N PHE A 69 6.56 48.08 -25.00
CA PHE A 69 7.51 46.99 -24.79
C PHE A 69 8.89 47.25 -25.40
N VAL A 70 9.06 48.29 -26.22
CA VAL A 70 10.31 48.56 -26.98
C VAL A 70 11.02 49.83 -26.52
N ASP A 71 10.30 50.81 -25.96
CA ASP A 71 10.89 52.02 -25.35
C ASP A 71 10.69 52.05 -23.82
N GLY A 72 10.59 50.87 -23.21
CA GLY A 72 11.15 50.71 -21.88
C GLY A 72 12.66 50.61 -22.07
N GLU A 73 13.44 51.49 -21.45
CA GLU A 73 14.79 51.13 -21.06
C GLU A 73 14.74 49.68 -20.61
N SER A 74 15.56 48.81 -21.22
CA SER A 74 15.77 47.47 -20.69
C SER A 74 15.87 47.63 -19.19
N THR A 75 14.83 47.26 -18.44
CA THR A 75 14.99 47.04 -17.01
C THR A 75 16.18 46.12 -16.96
N GLU A 76 17.29 46.58 -16.38
CA GLU A 76 18.47 45.75 -16.21
C GLU A 76 17.95 44.40 -15.76
N ALA A 77 18.24 43.34 -16.54
CA ALA A 77 17.67 42.01 -16.41
C ALA A 77 17.28 41.80 -14.96
N CYS A 78 15.97 41.83 -14.67
CA CYS A 78 15.46 42.14 -13.35
C CYS A 78 16.25 41.32 -12.33
N ASN A 79 17.19 41.95 -11.62
CA ASN A 79 17.82 41.38 -10.44
C ASN A 79 16.79 41.34 -9.29
N GLU A 80 15.49 41.47 -9.60
CA GLU A 80 14.41 41.10 -8.71
C GLU A 80 14.40 39.58 -8.65
N PRO A 81 14.84 38.98 -7.53
CA PRO A 81 14.77 37.55 -7.37
C PRO A 81 13.32 37.13 -7.60
N CYS A 82 13.11 36.10 -8.42
CA CYS A 82 11.81 35.48 -8.54
C CYS A 82 11.32 35.18 -7.11
N PRO A 83 10.19 35.74 -6.66
CA PRO A 83 9.75 35.58 -5.28
C PRO A 83 9.43 34.10 -5.06
N VAL A 84 10.39 33.41 -4.44
CA VAL A 84 10.23 32.01 -4.06
C VAL A 84 9.14 31.97 -2.97
N PRO A 85 8.14 31.08 -3.08
CA PRO A 85 7.13 30.92 -2.04
C PRO A 85 7.79 30.72 -0.66
N PRO A 86 7.25 31.31 0.42
CA PRO A 86 7.83 31.15 1.76
C PRO A 86 7.99 29.68 2.21
N SER A 87 7.12 28.79 1.73
CA SER A 87 7.20 27.34 1.97
C SER A 87 8.44 26.71 1.33
N GLU A 88 8.75 27.08 0.10
CA GLU A 88 9.93 26.60 -0.62
C GLU A 88 11.22 27.15 0.00
N LEU A 89 11.24 28.41 0.44
CA LEU A 89 12.38 28.97 1.17
C LEU A 89 12.64 28.24 2.50
N SER A 90 11.58 27.91 3.23
CA SER A 90 11.69 27.13 4.48
C SER A 90 12.26 25.73 4.20
N ARG A 91 11.76 25.07 3.14
CA ARG A 91 12.26 23.77 2.70
C ARG A 91 13.74 23.80 2.30
N LEU A 92 14.15 24.84 1.55
CA LEU A 92 15.56 25.01 1.16
C LEU A 92 16.46 25.28 2.36
N ALA A 93 16.01 26.08 3.33
CA ALA A 93 16.76 26.31 4.56
C ALA A 93 16.90 25.03 5.41
N GLU A 94 15.89 24.16 5.44
CA GLU A 94 15.97 22.86 6.11
C GLU A 94 17.00 21.92 5.44
N ASN A 95 17.14 21.99 4.11
CA ASN A 95 18.12 21.18 3.38
C ASN A 95 19.57 21.47 3.78
N GLU A 96 19.89 22.68 4.29
CA GLU A 96 21.25 23.00 4.75
C GLU A 96 21.74 22.03 5.82
N ARG A 97 20.84 21.52 6.67
CA ARG A 97 21.15 20.54 7.73
C ARG A 97 21.71 19.23 7.19
N LEU A 98 21.32 18.82 5.98
CA LEU A 98 21.81 17.59 5.37
C LEU A 98 23.31 17.64 5.04
N PHE A 99 23.85 18.85 4.84
CA PHE A 99 25.25 19.09 4.51
C PHE A 99 26.15 19.26 5.74
N GLU A 100 25.56 19.35 6.94
CA GLU A 100 26.31 19.41 8.18
C GLU A 100 27.01 18.06 8.44
N ARG A 101 28.28 18.13 8.83
CA ARG A 101 29.05 16.93 9.22
C ARG A 101 28.84 16.68 10.70
N ALA A 102 28.35 15.49 11.04
CA ALA A 102 28.26 15.04 12.42
C ALA A 102 29.66 15.07 13.09
N PRO A 103 29.75 15.46 14.37
CA PRO A 103 31.02 15.45 15.09
C PRO A 103 31.58 14.02 15.15
N PRO A 104 32.90 13.84 15.05
CA PRO A 104 33.51 12.51 15.09
C PRO A 104 33.37 11.88 16.47
N GLU A 105 33.30 10.55 16.51
CA GLU A 105 33.22 9.80 17.77
C GLU A 105 34.61 9.68 18.39
N ILE A 106 34.70 9.96 19.70
CA ILE A 106 35.94 9.85 20.45
C ILE A 106 35.90 8.52 21.19
N GLN A 107 36.55 7.49 20.62
CA GLN A 107 36.71 6.22 21.29
C GLN A 107 37.94 6.26 22.19
N THR A 108 37.72 6.15 23.50
CA THR A 108 38.79 6.01 24.49
C THR A 108 38.90 4.55 24.90
N THR A 109 39.86 3.83 24.32
CA THR A 109 40.17 2.46 24.75
C THR A 109 41.16 2.53 25.90
N ILE A 110 40.78 1.98 27.05
CA ILE A 110 41.64 1.84 28.22
C ILE A 110 42.16 0.41 28.24
N GLU A 111 43.37 0.19 27.76
CA GLU A 111 44.03 -1.12 27.80
C GLU A 111 44.88 -1.21 29.07
N GLN A 112 44.73 -2.30 29.83
CA GLN A 112 45.63 -2.64 30.94
C GLN A 112 46.44 -3.88 30.58
N PRO A 113 47.55 -3.73 29.84
CA PRO A 113 48.42 -4.87 29.52
C PRO A 113 49.13 -5.43 30.77
N ASP A 114 49.32 -4.63 31.82
CA ASP A 114 49.89 -5.04 33.11
C ASP A 114 49.10 -4.42 34.27
N PRO A 115 49.07 -5.03 35.48
CA PRO A 115 48.35 -4.51 36.66
C PRO A 115 48.85 -3.15 37.17
N TYR A 116 49.96 -2.63 36.63
CA TYR A 116 50.53 -1.33 36.97
C TYR A 116 50.59 -0.34 35.79
N THR A 117 50.17 -0.76 34.58
CA THR A 117 50.27 0.06 33.36
C THR A 117 48.90 0.17 32.72
N THR A 118 48.33 1.37 32.71
CA THR A 118 47.10 1.69 31.98
C THR A 118 47.45 2.55 30.78
N ILE A 119 47.18 2.07 29.57
CA ILE A 119 47.33 2.81 28.33
C ILE A 119 45.95 3.29 27.91
N THR A 120 45.73 4.60 27.97
CA THR A 120 44.52 5.23 27.43
C THR A 120 44.82 5.70 26.01
N THR A 121 44.28 5.01 25.00
CA THR A 121 44.38 5.42 23.60
C THR A 121 43.09 6.11 23.20
N THR A 122 43.15 7.42 22.92
CA THR A 122 42.03 8.19 22.38
C THR A 122 42.12 8.19 20.86
N ARG A 123 41.23 7.46 20.18
CA ARG A 123 41.12 7.45 18.72
C ARG A 123 39.88 8.24 18.30
N VAL A 124 40.08 9.21 17.41
CA VAL A 124 38.98 9.91 16.73
C VAL A 124 38.57 9.05 15.53
N VAL A 125 37.40 8.42 15.61
CA VAL A 125 36.85 7.62 14.53
C VAL A 125 35.77 8.45 13.82
N PRO A 126 35.92 8.76 12.53
CA PRO A 126 34.85 9.41 11.79
C PRO A 126 33.65 8.48 11.76
N ARG A 127 32.44 9.00 11.97
CA ARG A 127 31.21 8.22 11.80
C ARG A 127 31.13 7.75 10.35
N THR A 128 31.14 6.44 10.14
CA THR A 128 31.00 5.81 8.83
C THR A 128 29.60 5.22 8.74
N ALA A 129 28.89 5.49 7.64
CA ALA A 129 27.58 4.89 7.42
C ALA A 129 27.73 3.41 7.08
N PRO A 130 26.75 2.58 7.48
CA PRO A 130 26.55 1.26 6.90
C PRO A 130 26.48 1.36 5.37
N SER A 131 27.00 0.35 4.67
CA SER A 131 26.89 0.27 3.21
C SER A 131 25.44 0.01 2.82
N TYR A 132 24.91 0.78 1.88
CA TYR A 132 23.58 0.56 1.31
C TYR A 132 23.60 0.90 -0.18
N ASP A 133 22.57 0.46 -0.91
CA ASP A 133 22.44 0.74 -2.34
C ASP A 133 22.09 2.21 -2.57
N SER A 134 23.05 2.98 -3.12
CA SER A 134 22.88 4.41 -3.34
C SER A 134 21.68 4.71 -4.23
N VAL A 135 20.82 5.58 -3.74
CA VAL A 135 19.59 6.02 -4.42
C VAL A 135 19.94 6.84 -5.65
N GLU A 136 20.99 7.65 -5.60
CA GLU A 136 21.45 8.47 -6.73
C GLU A 136 21.86 7.60 -7.92
N GLN A 137 22.68 6.57 -7.69
CA GLN A 137 23.11 5.64 -8.73
C GLN A 137 21.91 4.88 -9.33
N ASN A 138 20.98 4.43 -8.49
CA ASN A 138 19.79 3.72 -8.94
C ASN A 138 18.81 4.64 -9.70
N ASN A 139 18.71 5.91 -9.32
CA ASN A 139 17.85 6.90 -9.98
C ASN A 139 18.21 7.13 -11.45
N LEU A 140 19.48 6.94 -11.83
CA LEU A 140 19.89 6.97 -13.24
C LEU A 140 19.12 5.91 -14.07
N TYR A 141 19.07 4.67 -13.58
CA TYR A 141 18.38 3.58 -14.28
C TYR A 141 16.85 3.75 -14.23
N TRP A 142 16.32 4.27 -13.11
CA TRP A 142 14.90 4.61 -13.01
C TRP A 142 14.54 5.67 -14.07
N CYS A 143 15.30 6.76 -14.16
CA CYS A 143 15.08 7.80 -15.17
C CYS A 143 15.11 7.25 -16.60
N TRP A 144 16.00 6.31 -16.92
CA TRP A 144 16.00 5.62 -18.22
C TRP A 144 14.74 4.75 -18.43
N ALA A 145 14.22 4.12 -17.39
CA ALA A 145 12.94 3.40 -17.39
C ALA A 145 11.72 4.32 -17.58
N GLY A 146 11.90 5.64 -17.49
CA GLY A 146 10.87 6.66 -17.61
C GLY A 146 10.09 6.88 -16.31
N CYS A 147 10.68 6.53 -15.18
CA CYS A 147 10.12 6.67 -13.83
C CYS A 147 11.24 7.15 -12.91
N GLY A 148 11.16 8.28 -12.24
CA GLY A 148 12.30 8.70 -11.42
C GLY A 148 12.07 10.04 -10.76
N MET A 149 13.10 10.48 -10.05
CA MET A 149 13.12 11.75 -9.36
C MET A 149 14.13 12.68 -10.03
N ALA A 150 14.02 13.97 -9.76
CA ALA A 150 15.06 14.91 -10.16
C ALA A 150 16.40 14.50 -9.54
N GLU A 151 17.50 14.72 -10.26
CA GLU A 151 18.85 14.36 -9.78
C GLU A 151 19.17 15.03 -8.43
N GLU A 152 18.79 16.31 -8.28
CA GLU A 152 18.92 17.06 -7.03
C GLU A 152 18.12 16.42 -5.88
N GLU A 153 16.90 15.93 -6.15
CA GLU A 153 16.04 15.28 -5.17
C GLU A 153 16.62 13.93 -4.75
N ALA A 154 17.12 13.13 -5.70
CA ALA A 154 17.74 11.85 -5.44
C ALA A 154 19.03 12.00 -4.61
N PHE A 155 19.85 13.00 -4.90
CA PHE A 155 21.07 13.30 -4.14
C PHE A 155 20.76 13.70 -2.69
N LEU A 156 19.79 14.61 -2.48
CA LEU A 156 19.37 15.02 -1.14
C LEU A 156 18.80 13.84 -0.35
N LEU A 157 18.03 12.98 -1.03
CA LEU A 157 17.46 11.78 -0.43
C LEU A 157 18.56 10.78 -0.03
N ASP A 158 19.54 10.52 -0.90
CA ASP A 158 20.68 9.65 -0.58
C ASP A 158 21.43 10.15 0.67
N ARG A 159 21.67 11.47 0.75
CA ARG A 159 22.28 12.08 1.93
C ARG A 159 21.42 11.91 3.19
N SER A 160 20.10 12.07 3.09
CA SER A 160 19.18 11.89 4.21
C SER A 160 19.14 10.44 4.72
N ILE A 161 19.23 9.47 3.83
CA ILE A 161 19.27 8.04 4.15
C ILE A 161 20.59 7.68 4.82
N THR A 162 21.70 8.23 4.32
CA THR A 162 23.02 8.09 4.96
C THR A 162 22.98 8.57 6.42
N LEU A 163 22.34 9.73 6.68
CA LEU A 163 22.22 10.26 8.04
C LEU A 163 21.34 9.37 8.93
N LEU A 164 20.21 8.88 8.41
CA LEU A 164 19.34 7.93 9.12
C LEU A 164 20.09 6.65 9.49
N ALA A 165 20.78 6.04 8.52
CA ALA A 165 21.54 4.82 8.72
C ALA A 165 22.67 5.01 9.75
N MET A 166 23.33 6.17 9.76
CA MET A 166 24.34 6.53 10.77
C MET A 166 23.73 6.78 12.16
N GLU A 167 22.55 7.40 12.26
CA GLU A 167 21.94 7.74 13.53
C GLU A 167 21.39 6.51 14.26
N LYS A 168 20.72 5.63 13.52
CA LYS A 168 20.04 4.44 14.07
C LYS A 168 20.83 3.14 13.91
N ASN A 169 22.03 3.20 13.32
CA ASN A 169 22.88 2.06 12.98
C ASN A 169 22.11 0.97 12.21
N LEU A 170 21.43 1.37 11.13
CA LEU A 170 20.56 0.49 10.36
C LEU A 170 21.36 -0.43 9.43
N GLU A 171 20.93 -1.67 9.33
CA GLU A 171 21.44 -2.66 8.38
C GLU A 171 20.42 -2.92 7.26
N GLU A 172 20.90 -3.38 6.10
CA GLU A 172 20.06 -3.73 4.93
C GLU A 172 19.10 -2.61 4.50
N VAL A 173 19.61 -1.38 4.44
CA VAL A 173 18.81 -0.21 4.06
C VAL A 173 18.54 -0.23 2.56
N ARG A 174 17.26 -0.20 2.17
CA ARG A 174 16.80 -0.18 0.78
C ARG A 174 15.75 0.89 0.59
N PHE A 175 15.87 1.66 -0.48
CA PHE A 175 14.80 2.58 -0.88
C PHE A 175 13.66 1.81 -1.55
N VAL A 176 12.48 1.85 -0.93
CA VAL A 176 11.28 1.14 -1.43
C VAL A 176 10.62 1.97 -2.53
N GLY A 177 10.54 3.29 -2.33
CA GLY A 177 9.86 4.14 -3.29
C GLY A 177 9.27 5.43 -2.73
N LYS A 178 8.42 6.05 -3.54
CA LYS A 178 7.68 7.27 -3.24
C LYS A 178 6.19 7.04 -3.39
N ILE A 179 5.44 7.25 -2.31
CA ILE A 179 3.98 7.19 -2.29
C ILE A 179 3.43 8.61 -2.45
N PHE A 180 2.55 8.80 -3.42
CA PHE A 180 1.92 10.09 -3.66
C PHE A 180 0.71 10.28 -2.75
N GLY A 181 0.64 11.47 -2.14
CA GLY A 181 -0.49 11.89 -1.31
C GLY A 181 -1.08 13.21 -1.80
N THR A 182 -2.27 13.53 -1.32
CA THR A 182 -3.03 14.71 -1.76
C THR A 182 -2.43 16.04 -1.28
N GLN A 183 -1.83 16.06 -0.08
CA GLN A 183 -1.21 17.24 0.53
C GLN A 183 0.32 17.16 0.52
N GLY A 184 0.86 15.94 0.66
CA GLY A 184 2.30 15.67 0.65
C GLY A 184 2.59 14.25 0.23
N ASN A 185 3.82 14.02 -0.25
CA ASN A 185 4.28 12.69 -0.64
C ASN A 185 5.05 12.04 0.50
N TYR A 186 5.20 10.72 0.44
CA TYR A 186 6.02 9.94 1.37
C TYR A 186 7.18 9.30 0.63
N TYR A 187 8.40 9.51 1.10
CA TYR A 187 9.56 8.72 0.72
C TYR A 187 9.72 7.59 1.72
N VAL A 188 9.91 6.38 1.21
CA VAL A 188 9.87 5.16 2.02
C VAL A 188 11.17 4.39 1.87
N VAL A 189 11.73 4.01 3.00
CA VAL A 189 12.94 3.19 3.12
C VAL A 189 12.62 1.99 3.99
N SER A 190 13.03 0.80 3.55
CA SER A 190 13.01 -0.41 4.37
C SER A 190 14.40 -0.64 4.96
N SER A 191 14.45 -1.18 6.16
CA SER A 191 15.66 -1.72 6.78
C SER A 191 15.37 -3.08 7.40
N ARG A 192 16.42 -3.80 7.80
CA ARG A 192 16.29 -4.86 8.83
C ARG A 192 15.45 -4.33 10.00
N ARG A 193 14.61 -5.19 10.61
CA ARG A 193 13.74 -4.78 11.73
C ARG A 193 14.57 -4.05 12.80
N TYR A 194 14.25 -2.78 12.97
CA TYR A 194 14.89 -1.90 13.94
C TYR A 194 14.23 -2.10 15.29
N VAL A 195 14.96 -2.61 16.27
CA VAL A 195 14.47 -2.84 17.63
C VAL A 195 14.78 -1.62 18.48
N GLN A 196 13.78 -1.08 19.18
CA GLN A 196 13.98 0.07 20.05
C GLN A 196 14.75 -0.34 21.33
N GLU A 197 15.46 0.61 21.94
CA GLU A 197 16.24 0.34 23.14
C GLU A 197 15.32 -0.14 24.29
N GLY A 198 15.45 -1.43 24.66
CA GLY A 198 14.63 -2.08 25.70
C GLY A 198 13.45 -2.92 25.19
N GLU A 199 13.19 -2.94 23.87
CA GLU A 199 12.21 -3.84 23.26
C GLU A 199 12.80 -5.25 23.15
N LYS A 200 12.09 -6.25 23.67
CA LYS A 200 12.45 -7.68 23.54
C LYS A 200 11.45 -8.35 22.62
N ILE A 201 11.95 -9.07 21.63
CA ILE A 201 11.15 -9.83 20.68
C ILE A 201 11.35 -11.30 20.99
N TYR A 202 10.24 -12.01 21.18
CA TYR A 202 10.23 -13.42 21.54
C TYR A 202 9.86 -14.28 20.33
N LYS A 203 10.32 -15.54 20.33
CA LYS A 203 9.88 -16.53 19.32
C LYS A 203 8.34 -16.66 19.39
N GLU A 204 7.73 -16.82 18.22
CA GLU A 204 6.30 -17.04 18.12
C GLU A 204 5.94 -18.35 18.83
N VAL A 205 4.93 -18.30 19.70
CA VAL A 205 4.36 -19.48 20.34
C VAL A 205 2.87 -19.43 20.08
N ASN A 206 2.30 -20.56 19.65
CA ASN A 206 0.87 -20.62 19.41
C ASN A 206 0.11 -20.55 20.75
N THR A 207 -0.47 -19.38 21.01
CA THR A 207 -1.29 -19.11 22.20
C THR A 207 -2.81 -19.25 21.97
N MET A 208 -3.25 -19.80 20.82
CA MET A 208 -4.67 -19.83 20.48
C MET A 208 -5.40 -20.83 21.38
N PRO A 209 -6.55 -20.46 21.97
CA PRO A 209 -7.44 -21.46 22.53
C PRO A 209 -7.97 -22.34 21.39
N ARG A 210 -8.03 -23.66 21.59
CA ARG A 210 -8.70 -24.55 20.63
C ARG A 210 -10.17 -24.09 20.48
N PRO A 211 -10.70 -23.98 19.25
CA PRO A 211 -12.08 -23.56 19.04
C PRO A 211 -13.03 -24.56 19.73
N ALA A 212 -13.87 -24.09 20.65
CA ALA A 212 -14.78 -24.97 21.39
C ALA A 212 -15.92 -25.56 20.53
N ARG A 213 -16.17 -24.97 19.34
CA ARG A 213 -17.13 -25.40 18.30
C ARG A 213 -16.72 -24.83 16.94
N ARG A 214 -17.04 -25.55 15.86
CA ARG A 214 -16.71 -25.33 14.42
C ARG A 214 -17.02 -23.94 13.83
N SER A 215 -17.70 -23.03 14.54
CA SER A 215 -18.16 -21.73 14.00
C SER A 215 -17.65 -20.47 14.72
N LEU A 216 -16.75 -20.58 15.69
CA LEU A 216 -16.09 -19.38 16.23
C LEU A 216 -14.86 -19.05 15.37
N GLU A 217 -14.94 -17.95 14.61
CA GLU A 217 -13.76 -17.34 13.97
C GLU A 217 -12.72 -17.04 15.06
N VAL A 218 -11.65 -17.85 15.11
CA VAL A 218 -10.55 -17.61 16.06
C VAL A 218 -9.69 -16.46 15.48
N PRO A 219 -9.50 -15.35 16.21
CA PRO A 219 -8.79 -14.18 15.67
C PRO A 219 -7.33 -14.49 15.36
N VAL A 220 -6.96 -14.46 14.07
CA VAL A 220 -5.60 -14.78 13.58
C VAL A 220 -4.50 -14.12 14.42
N GLN A 221 -3.53 -14.92 14.88
CA GLN A 221 -2.44 -14.44 15.71
C GLN A 221 -1.51 -13.48 14.95
N PRO A 222 -1.09 -12.37 15.58
CA PRO A 222 -0.16 -11.43 14.98
C PRO A 222 1.25 -12.01 14.91
N GLU A 223 1.90 -11.84 13.76
CA GLU A 223 3.30 -12.24 13.59
C GLU A 223 4.22 -11.32 14.43
N PRO A 224 5.10 -11.88 15.27
CA PRO A 224 6.03 -11.09 16.06
C PRO A 224 7.07 -10.40 15.15
N GLY A 225 7.80 -9.45 15.73
CA GLY A 225 8.94 -8.85 15.03
C GLY A 225 9.94 -9.91 14.57
N PHE A 226 10.65 -9.64 13.46
CA PHE A 226 11.56 -10.58 12.78
C PHE A 226 10.91 -11.71 11.98
N VAL A 227 9.61 -11.95 12.12
CA VAL A 227 8.89 -13.03 11.42
C VAL A 227 7.91 -12.43 10.41
N GLY A 228 7.74 -13.12 9.28
CA GLY A 228 6.76 -12.81 8.24
C GLY A 228 6.77 -11.34 7.80
N VAL A 229 5.62 -10.69 7.88
CA VAL A 229 5.39 -9.31 7.43
C VAL A 229 6.12 -8.28 8.31
N ASN A 230 6.41 -8.61 9.57
CA ASN A 230 7.11 -7.74 10.53
C ASN A 230 8.63 -8.01 10.59
N ARG A 231 9.18 -8.73 9.60
CA ARG A 231 10.62 -8.93 9.41
C ARG A 231 11.37 -7.64 9.06
N LEU A 232 10.75 -6.73 8.32
CA LEU A 232 11.35 -5.46 7.89
C LEU A 232 10.72 -4.25 8.59
N SER A 233 11.56 -3.27 8.92
CA SER A 233 11.09 -1.96 9.40
C SER A 233 10.97 -0.97 8.26
N PHE A 234 9.89 -0.20 8.25
CA PHE A 234 9.66 0.84 7.26
C PHE A 234 9.80 2.23 7.89
N TRP A 235 10.63 3.06 7.26
CA TRP A 235 10.88 4.44 7.62
C TRP A 235 10.28 5.35 6.57
N VAL A 236 9.61 6.41 7.02
CA VAL A 236 8.92 7.35 6.14
C VAL A 236 9.34 8.77 6.44
N THR A 237 9.54 9.56 5.39
CA THR A 237 9.71 11.01 5.50
C THR A 237 8.88 11.73 4.43
N SER A 238 8.39 12.93 4.74
CA SER A 238 7.67 13.76 3.77
C SER A 238 8.61 14.56 2.87
N ASN A 239 9.80 14.91 3.39
CA ASN A 239 10.82 15.68 2.69
C ASN A 239 12.21 15.10 3.02
N PRO A 240 13.18 15.13 2.10
CA PRO A 240 14.53 14.64 2.38
C PRO A 240 15.18 15.27 3.63
N ALA A 241 14.90 16.53 3.93
CA ALA A 241 15.44 17.22 5.12
C ALA A 241 14.62 17.01 6.40
N ALA A 242 13.41 16.45 6.30
CA ALA A 242 12.57 16.17 7.45
C ALA A 242 13.05 14.89 8.18
N GLN A 243 12.68 14.78 9.46
CA GLN A 243 13.01 13.62 10.27
C GLN A 243 12.28 12.37 9.76
N TRP A 244 13.01 11.26 9.71
CA TRP A 244 12.44 9.95 9.40
C TRP A 244 11.61 9.41 10.57
N THR A 245 10.39 8.98 10.26
CA THR A 245 9.45 8.39 11.21
C THR A 245 9.36 6.89 10.97
N LEU A 246 9.53 6.08 12.02
CA LEU A 246 9.34 4.63 11.97
C LEU A 246 7.84 4.32 11.92
N LEU A 247 7.42 3.47 10.99
CA LEU A 247 6.05 2.94 10.95
C LEU A 247 5.85 1.82 11.98
N PRO A 248 4.63 1.67 12.53
CA PRO A 248 4.32 0.60 13.48
C PRO A 248 4.36 -0.78 12.80
N ASP A 249 4.46 -1.84 13.60
CA ASP A 249 4.23 -3.21 13.13
C ASP A 249 2.74 -3.42 12.79
N VAL A 250 2.46 -4.37 11.90
CA VAL A 250 1.11 -4.67 11.42
C VAL A 250 0.59 -6.00 11.92
N THR A 251 -0.72 -6.07 12.11
CA THR A 251 -1.43 -7.32 12.39
C THR A 251 -2.09 -7.89 11.13
N PRO A 252 -2.33 -9.21 11.06
CA PRO A 252 -3.06 -9.83 9.95
C PRO A 252 -4.46 -9.23 9.75
N GLN A 253 -5.15 -8.89 10.83
CA GLN A 253 -6.44 -8.19 10.80
C GLN A 253 -6.36 -6.84 10.07
N GLN A 254 -5.31 -6.05 10.32
CA GLN A 254 -5.10 -4.76 9.63
C GLN A 254 -4.82 -4.96 8.14
N ILE A 255 -4.09 -6.03 7.78
CA ILE A 255 -3.80 -6.38 6.38
C ILE A 255 -5.09 -6.77 5.66
N CYS A 256 -5.91 -7.62 6.29
CA CYS A 256 -7.21 -8.03 5.77
C CYS A 256 -8.16 -6.83 5.59
N ALA A 257 -8.24 -5.94 6.60
CA ALA A 257 -9.02 -4.71 6.50
C ALA A 257 -8.51 -3.82 5.34
N GLY A 258 -7.19 -3.64 5.21
CA GLY A 258 -6.58 -2.86 4.14
C GLY A 258 -6.82 -3.42 2.73
N ARG A 259 -7.08 -4.73 2.58
CA ARG A 259 -7.47 -5.35 1.29
C ARG A 259 -8.85 -4.89 0.81
N ARG A 260 -9.78 -4.63 1.73
CA ARG A 260 -11.16 -4.22 1.46
C ARG A 260 -11.30 -2.72 1.18
N ILE A 261 -10.24 -1.93 1.37
CA ILE A 261 -10.27 -0.47 1.30
C ILE A 261 -9.43 0.06 0.14
N LYS A 262 -9.98 1.04 -0.59
CA LYS A 262 -9.28 1.79 -1.63
C LYS A 262 -9.31 3.29 -1.35
N ARG A 263 -8.26 3.82 -0.71
CA ARG A 263 -8.16 5.24 -0.34
C ARG A 263 -6.84 5.86 -0.78
N LEU A 264 -6.89 7.11 -1.22
CA LEU A 264 -5.68 7.90 -1.50
C LEU A 264 -5.09 8.43 -0.20
N PHE A 265 -3.77 8.48 -0.12
CA PHE A 265 -3.03 9.01 1.01
C PHE A 265 -3.19 10.54 1.12
N SER A 266 -3.26 11.06 2.34
CA SER A 266 -3.30 12.49 2.58
C SER A 266 -1.90 13.11 2.58
N GLY A 267 -0.89 12.40 3.09
CA GLY A 267 0.42 12.97 3.38
C GLY A 267 0.62 13.32 4.86
N ASN A 268 -0.38 13.05 5.72
CA ASN A 268 -0.28 13.14 7.18
C ASN A 268 -0.45 11.76 7.85
N LEU A 269 0.59 11.27 8.52
CA LEU A 269 0.60 9.93 9.15
C LEU A 269 -0.45 9.76 10.26
N SER A 270 -0.88 10.85 10.89
CA SER A 270 -1.86 10.83 11.98
C SER A 270 -3.30 11.05 11.51
N ALA A 271 -3.54 11.17 10.21
CA ALA A 271 -4.89 11.37 9.69
C ALA A 271 -5.72 10.07 9.82
N PRO A 272 -7.01 10.17 10.18
CA PRO A 272 -7.90 9.02 10.20
C PRO A 272 -8.28 8.60 8.77
N VAL A 273 -8.32 7.29 8.51
CA VAL A 273 -8.73 6.76 7.20
C VAL A 273 -10.24 6.57 7.18
N VAL A 274 -10.95 7.56 6.64
CA VAL A 274 -12.41 7.51 6.52
C VAL A 274 -12.80 6.64 5.32
N CYS A 275 -13.36 5.46 5.58
CA CYS A 275 -13.87 4.54 4.57
C CYS A 275 -15.02 3.65 5.10
N SER A 276 -15.67 2.94 4.18
CA SER A 276 -16.64 1.88 4.43
C SER A 276 -16.12 0.64 3.69
N PRO A 277 -15.76 -0.47 4.38
CA PRO A 277 -15.89 -0.73 5.83
C PRO A 277 -15.05 0.22 6.69
N PRO A 278 -15.43 0.45 7.96
CA PRO A 278 -14.67 1.32 8.85
C PRO A 278 -13.25 0.80 9.06
N PHE A 279 -12.26 1.67 8.93
CA PHE A 279 -10.87 1.38 9.29
C PHE A 279 -10.55 2.08 10.59
N GLU A 280 -10.29 1.28 11.63
CA GLU A 280 -10.16 1.78 13.00
C GLU A 280 -8.82 2.47 13.28
N TRP A 281 -7.88 2.40 12.33
CA TRP A 281 -6.52 2.89 12.49
C TRP A 281 -6.21 4.14 11.66
N ASN A 282 -5.07 4.76 11.96
CA ASN A 282 -4.59 5.96 11.27
C ASN A 282 -3.92 5.62 9.93
N GLU A 283 -3.62 6.67 9.16
CA GLU A 283 -2.92 6.59 7.88
C GLU A 283 -1.53 5.93 8.00
N SER A 284 -0.84 6.04 9.15
CA SER A 284 0.44 5.34 9.38
C SER A 284 0.32 3.82 9.28
N VAL A 285 -0.74 3.25 9.86
CA VAL A 285 -1.03 1.81 9.79
C VAL A 285 -1.48 1.43 8.39
N TYR A 286 -2.35 2.23 7.76
CA TYR A 286 -2.77 1.98 6.38
C TYR A 286 -1.57 2.01 5.40
N LEU A 287 -0.67 2.97 5.57
CA LEU A 287 0.55 3.08 4.77
C LEU A 287 1.44 1.86 4.97
N ARG A 288 1.67 1.44 6.22
CA ARG A 288 2.43 0.23 6.53
C ARG A 288 1.82 -1.02 5.88
N VAL A 289 0.49 -1.20 5.98
CA VAL A 289 -0.24 -2.31 5.34
C VAL A 289 -0.05 -2.29 3.82
N GLN A 290 -0.23 -1.14 3.18
CA GLN A 290 -0.04 -1.02 1.73
C GLN A 290 1.41 -1.32 1.32
N LEU A 291 2.39 -0.87 2.11
CA LEU A 291 3.80 -1.16 1.86
C LEU A 291 4.11 -2.65 1.97
N SER A 292 3.60 -3.36 2.97
CA SER A 292 3.73 -4.83 3.06
C SER A 292 3.22 -5.51 1.78
N ARG A 293 2.02 -5.12 1.35
CA ARG A 293 1.36 -5.70 0.17
C ARG A 293 2.10 -5.38 -1.13
N ILE A 294 2.66 -4.19 -1.24
CA ILE A 294 3.47 -3.77 -2.40
C ILE A 294 4.78 -4.56 -2.41
N VAL A 295 5.52 -4.60 -1.30
CA VAL A 295 6.81 -5.29 -1.24
C VAL A 295 6.64 -6.78 -1.52
N SER A 296 5.70 -7.45 -0.86
CA SER A 296 5.40 -8.87 -1.11
C SER A 296 5.02 -9.15 -2.57
N GLY A 297 4.22 -8.28 -3.21
CA GLY A 297 3.74 -8.53 -4.58
C GLY A 297 4.58 -7.92 -5.70
N THR A 298 5.66 -7.20 -5.41
CA THR A 298 6.44 -6.47 -6.43
C THR A 298 7.95 -6.59 -6.28
N TYR A 299 8.44 -7.16 -5.18
CA TYR A 299 9.86 -7.38 -4.99
C TYR A 299 10.32 -8.62 -5.77
N ILE A 300 10.77 -8.36 -7.00
CA ILE A 300 11.23 -9.38 -7.94
C ILE A 300 12.72 -9.21 -8.22
N SER A 301 13.41 -10.31 -8.48
CA SER A 301 14.82 -10.31 -8.86
C SER A 301 15.04 -11.19 -10.10
N PRO A 302 16.13 -10.96 -10.84
CA PRO A 302 16.55 -11.88 -11.88
C PRO A 302 16.81 -13.29 -11.33
N LEU A 303 16.41 -14.33 -12.05
CA LEU A 303 16.62 -15.72 -11.64
C LEU A 303 18.11 -15.99 -11.34
N GLY A 304 18.39 -16.51 -10.13
CA GLY A 304 19.75 -16.81 -9.66
C GLY A 304 20.53 -15.61 -9.12
N ALA A 305 19.93 -14.41 -9.03
CA ALA A 305 20.55 -13.25 -8.39
C ALA A 305 20.51 -13.32 -6.85
N LEU A 306 19.49 -13.97 -6.32
CA LEU A 306 19.26 -14.20 -4.91
C LEU A 306 19.13 -15.70 -4.64
N GLU A 307 19.58 -16.13 -3.47
CA GLU A 307 19.42 -17.49 -2.94
C GLU A 307 18.87 -17.43 -1.51
N GLU A 308 18.24 -18.50 -1.05
CA GLU A 308 17.93 -18.67 0.36
C GLU A 308 19.24 -18.86 1.14
N PRO A 309 19.41 -18.18 2.29
CA PRO A 309 20.58 -18.41 3.13
C PRO A 309 20.56 -19.87 3.61
N GLU A 310 21.71 -20.54 3.58
CA GLU A 310 21.86 -21.86 4.18
C GLU A 310 21.47 -21.75 5.67
N GLU A 311 20.56 -22.62 6.12
CA GLU A 311 20.23 -22.72 7.54
C GLU A 311 21.47 -23.25 8.26
N ASP A 312 22.21 -22.36 8.93
CA ASP A 312 23.26 -22.79 9.84
C ASP A 312 22.59 -23.65 10.93
N ASN A 313 22.86 -24.96 10.92
CA ASN A 313 22.48 -25.99 11.91
C ASN A 313 22.93 -25.68 13.35
N GLU A 314 23.25 -24.44 13.71
CA GLU A 314 23.53 -24.01 15.08
C GLU A 314 22.32 -24.20 16.02
N GLU A 315 21.16 -24.63 15.51
CA GLU A 315 20.02 -25.08 16.34
C GLU A 315 20.27 -26.43 17.04
N ASP A 316 21.17 -27.27 16.53
CA ASP A 316 21.44 -28.61 17.09
C ASP A 316 22.38 -28.59 18.32
N GLU A 317 23.02 -27.46 18.66
CA GLU A 317 23.93 -27.37 19.81
C GLU A 317 23.23 -26.86 21.11
N ASP A 318 21.98 -26.38 21.04
CA ASP A 318 21.22 -25.91 22.20
C ASP A 318 20.14 -26.91 22.67
N GLU A 319 20.08 -28.12 22.10
CA GLU A 319 19.12 -29.18 22.51
C GLU A 319 19.44 -29.82 23.88
N ASP A 320 20.59 -29.54 24.48
CA ASP A 320 21.02 -30.14 25.75
C ASP A 320 20.64 -29.33 27.02
N GLU A 321 19.96 -28.17 26.89
CA GLU A 321 19.43 -27.46 28.07
C GLU A 321 17.98 -27.87 28.36
N GLU A 322 17.83 -28.83 29.28
CA GLU A 322 16.58 -29.27 29.92
C GLU A 322 15.47 -28.20 29.90
N GLU A 323 14.30 -28.59 29.38
CA GLU A 323 13.03 -27.87 29.43
C GLU A 323 12.82 -27.15 30.77
N THR A 324 13.18 -25.86 30.80
CA THR A 324 12.65 -24.95 31.80
C THR A 324 11.56 -24.13 31.13
N LEU A 325 10.34 -24.64 31.22
CA LEU A 325 9.03 -24.09 30.81
C LEU A 325 8.71 -22.65 31.28
N SER A 326 9.67 -21.82 31.68
CA SER A 326 9.38 -20.51 32.30
C SER A 326 9.85 -19.26 31.57
N LYS A 327 10.60 -19.35 30.45
CA LYS A 327 11.01 -18.15 29.72
C LYS A 327 10.92 -18.30 28.19
N PRO A 328 10.19 -17.42 27.50
CA PRO A 328 10.17 -17.41 26.04
C PRO A 328 11.57 -17.10 25.49
N LYS A 329 12.03 -17.90 24.52
CA LYS A 329 13.32 -17.71 23.82
C LYS A 329 13.26 -16.41 22.99
N GLU A 330 14.33 -15.62 23.01
CA GLU A 330 14.43 -14.38 22.21
C GLU A 330 14.58 -14.73 20.71
N ALA A 331 13.87 -14.02 19.84
CA ALA A 331 13.91 -14.26 18.39
C ALA A 331 15.15 -13.61 17.76
N LYS A 332 15.79 -14.32 16.82
CA LYS A 332 16.91 -13.81 16.01
C LYS A 332 16.38 -13.45 14.61
N TYR A 333 16.83 -12.32 14.05
CA TYR A 333 16.51 -11.97 12.66
C TYR A 333 17.19 -12.91 11.68
N ARG A 334 16.43 -13.42 10.71
CA ARG A 334 16.92 -14.18 9.57
C ARG A 334 16.50 -13.46 8.28
N PRO A 335 17.45 -13.10 7.38
CA PRO A 335 17.09 -12.59 6.07
C PRO A 335 16.41 -13.71 5.26
N LEU A 336 15.44 -13.35 4.43
CA LEU A 336 14.74 -14.34 3.58
C LEU A 336 15.58 -14.75 2.36
N THR A 337 16.43 -13.83 1.89
CA THR A 337 17.24 -14.00 0.68
C THR A 337 18.60 -13.35 0.85
N GLN A 338 19.65 -13.94 0.28
CA GLN A 338 21.00 -13.42 0.21
C GLN A 338 21.46 -13.22 -1.24
N VAL A 339 22.31 -12.21 -1.48
CA VAL A 339 22.87 -11.95 -2.82
C VAL A 339 23.93 -12.99 -3.18
N VAL A 340 23.72 -13.70 -4.28
CA VAL A 340 24.66 -14.71 -4.79
C VAL A 340 25.96 -14.04 -5.24
N ARG A 341 27.09 -14.44 -4.64
CA ARG A 341 28.40 -13.90 -4.99
C ARG A 341 28.82 -14.38 -6.38
N GLY A 342 28.95 -13.46 -7.31
CA GLY A 342 29.41 -13.76 -8.68
C GLY A 342 28.30 -13.81 -9.73
N PHE A 343 27.05 -13.51 -9.36
CA PHE A 343 25.98 -13.31 -10.34
C PHE A 343 26.37 -12.26 -11.39
N ALA A 344 26.12 -12.57 -12.67
CA ALA A 344 26.39 -11.68 -13.80
C ALA A 344 27.86 -11.18 -13.92
N THR A 345 28.84 -11.95 -13.43
CA THR A 345 30.26 -11.56 -13.50
C THR A 345 30.84 -11.66 -14.91
N GLU A 346 30.29 -12.54 -15.75
CA GLU A 346 30.72 -12.71 -17.14
C GLU A 346 30.49 -11.42 -17.95
N GLU A 347 31.59 -10.79 -18.37
CA GLU A 347 31.64 -9.42 -18.93
C GLU A 347 30.88 -9.23 -20.26
N GLU A 348 30.28 -10.28 -20.83
CA GLU A 348 29.62 -10.25 -22.15
C GLU A 348 28.13 -10.63 -22.13
N SER A 349 27.52 -10.86 -20.96
CA SER A 349 26.09 -11.19 -20.92
C SER A 349 25.23 -9.97 -21.30
N ASP A 350 24.45 -10.11 -22.37
CA ASP A 350 23.54 -9.05 -22.83
C ASP A 350 22.30 -9.05 -21.92
N VAL A 351 21.92 -7.86 -21.43
CA VAL A 351 20.78 -7.67 -20.52
C VAL A 351 19.47 -8.19 -21.12
N THR A 352 19.42 -8.35 -22.45
CA THR A 352 18.27 -8.93 -23.17
C THR A 352 17.89 -10.33 -22.72
N GLN A 353 18.77 -11.10 -22.06
CA GLN A 353 18.39 -12.40 -21.50
C GLN A 353 17.25 -12.28 -20.47
N TRP A 354 17.25 -11.20 -19.68
CA TRP A 354 16.20 -10.91 -18.69
C TRP A 354 14.98 -10.21 -19.31
N ALA A 355 14.89 -10.10 -20.64
CA ALA A 355 13.70 -9.56 -21.31
C ALA A 355 12.53 -10.56 -21.37
N LYS A 356 12.72 -11.78 -20.87
CA LYS A 356 11.66 -12.78 -20.71
C LYS A 356 11.12 -12.76 -19.29
N LEU A 357 9.81 -12.97 -19.13
CA LEU A 357 9.16 -13.01 -17.82
C LEU A 357 9.64 -14.18 -16.96
N ASP A 358 9.90 -15.33 -17.58
CA ASP A 358 10.44 -16.54 -16.92
C ASP A 358 11.81 -16.35 -16.22
N GLN A 359 12.53 -15.28 -16.55
CA GLN A 359 13.85 -14.99 -15.98
C GLN A 359 13.78 -14.08 -14.75
N TRP A 360 12.58 -13.85 -14.22
CA TRP A 360 12.32 -13.04 -13.04
C TRP A 360 11.47 -13.82 -12.06
N VAL A 361 11.84 -13.72 -10.79
CA VAL A 361 11.24 -14.50 -9.71
C VAL A 361 10.89 -13.60 -8.53
N HIS A 362 9.83 -13.95 -7.80
CA HIS A 362 9.48 -13.27 -6.54
C HIS A 362 10.53 -13.57 -5.49
N SER A 363 11.04 -12.53 -4.84
CA SER A 363 12.14 -12.63 -3.86
C SER A 363 11.71 -12.23 -2.45
N GLU A 364 10.41 -12.07 -2.25
CA GLU A 364 9.77 -11.84 -0.96
C GLU A 364 8.64 -12.87 -0.81
N GLY A 365 8.31 -13.25 0.42
CA GLY A 365 7.22 -14.21 0.64
C GLY A 365 5.84 -13.65 0.32
N TYR A 366 4.95 -14.55 -0.08
CA TYR A 366 3.56 -14.23 -0.37
C TYR A 366 2.77 -13.99 0.93
N ILE A 367 1.86 -13.01 0.93
CA ILE A 367 0.93 -12.79 2.05
C ILE A 367 -0.40 -13.50 1.73
N TYR A 368 -0.71 -14.54 2.49
CA TYR A 368 -1.89 -15.41 2.39
C TYR A 368 -3.22 -14.70 2.63
N GLU A 369 -4.35 -15.36 2.39
CA GLU A 369 -5.68 -14.74 2.53
C GLU A 369 -5.97 -14.26 3.96
N ASN A 370 -5.49 -15.03 4.94
CA ASN A 370 -5.53 -14.74 6.37
C ASN A 370 -4.70 -13.51 6.81
N GLY A 371 -3.89 -12.94 5.90
CA GLY A 371 -3.05 -11.76 6.15
C GLY A 371 -1.69 -12.04 6.80
N ARG A 372 -1.31 -13.31 6.99
CA ARG A 372 0.03 -13.74 7.41
C ARG A 372 0.90 -14.07 6.21
N GLN A 373 2.21 -14.12 6.43
CA GLN A 373 3.22 -14.61 5.48
C GLN A 373 3.79 -15.97 5.91
N THR A 374 3.70 -16.32 7.20
CA THR A 374 4.06 -17.65 7.72
C THR A 374 2.83 -18.42 8.21
N LYS A 375 2.88 -19.75 8.13
CA LYS A 375 1.90 -20.60 8.84
C LYS A 375 1.99 -20.37 10.34
N VAL A 376 0.85 -20.54 11.02
CA VAL A 376 0.80 -20.49 12.49
C VAL A 376 1.58 -21.71 13.00
N PRO A 377 2.54 -21.55 13.92
CA PRO A 377 3.20 -22.70 14.53
C PRO A 377 2.19 -23.67 15.14
N GLU A 378 2.45 -24.96 15.05
CA GLU A 378 1.66 -25.97 15.76
C GLU A 378 1.76 -25.74 17.28
N LYS A 379 0.67 -26.03 17.98
CA LYS A 379 0.65 -25.91 19.44
C LYS A 379 1.39 -27.14 19.99
N LEU A 380 2.45 -26.92 20.77
CA LEU A 380 3.11 -28.01 21.52
C LEU A 380 2.14 -28.50 22.59
N GLU A 381 1.75 -29.77 22.51
CA GLU A 381 0.80 -30.42 23.42
C GLU A 381 1.57 -31.23 24.48
N GLU A 382 0.99 -31.40 25.67
CA GLU A 382 1.49 -32.36 26.65
C GLU A 382 0.96 -33.76 26.27
N GLU A 383 1.74 -34.83 26.42
CA GLU A 383 1.40 -36.22 25.98
C GLU A 383 0.00 -36.71 26.42
N GLU A 384 -0.57 -36.17 27.51
CA GLU A 384 -1.93 -36.50 27.98
C GLU A 384 -3.06 -35.81 27.17
N GLU A 385 -2.81 -34.64 26.58
CA GLU A 385 -3.76 -33.93 25.69
C GLU A 385 -3.72 -34.50 24.26
N GLU A 386 -2.60 -35.10 23.84
CA GLU A 386 -2.43 -35.74 22.53
C GLU A 386 -3.35 -36.97 22.35
N GLU A 387 -3.53 -37.81 23.38
CA GLU A 387 -4.40 -38.99 23.30
C GLU A 387 -5.92 -38.64 23.25
N GLU A 388 -6.33 -37.51 23.84
CA GLU A 388 -7.70 -36.98 23.67
C GLU A 388 -7.86 -36.32 22.29
N PHE A 389 -6.79 -35.70 21.77
CA PHE A 389 -6.77 -35.04 20.46
C PHE A 389 -6.88 -36.05 19.32
N GLN A 390 -6.08 -37.12 19.32
CA GLN A 390 -6.12 -38.17 18.29
C GLN A 390 -7.53 -38.79 18.14
N LYS A 391 -8.28 -38.90 19.24
CA LYS A 391 -9.67 -39.39 19.22
C LYS A 391 -10.68 -38.41 18.64
N MET A 392 -10.47 -37.11 18.81
CA MET A 392 -11.33 -36.10 18.18
C MET A 392 -10.96 -35.91 16.71
N GLU A 393 -9.67 -35.99 16.34
CA GLU A 393 -9.21 -35.99 14.94
C GLU A 393 -9.74 -37.21 14.16
N ASP A 394 -9.66 -38.42 14.74
CA ASP A 394 -10.18 -39.64 14.11
C ASP A 394 -11.71 -39.58 13.89
N GLU A 395 -12.47 -38.84 14.73
CA GLU A 395 -13.91 -38.58 14.53
C GLU A 395 -14.16 -37.40 13.56
N GLU A 396 -13.23 -36.46 13.42
CA GLU A 396 -13.30 -35.28 12.54
C GLU A 396 -12.91 -35.60 11.08
N GLU A 397 -11.98 -36.54 10.82
CA GLU A 397 -11.62 -37.01 9.46
C GLU A 397 -12.82 -37.61 8.70
N GLU A 398 -13.84 -38.13 9.40
CA GLU A 398 -15.07 -38.66 8.78
C GLU A 398 -16.06 -37.55 8.35
N GLU A 399 -15.88 -36.30 8.77
CA GLU A 399 -16.79 -35.16 8.50
C GLU A 399 -16.18 -33.98 7.72
N GLU A 400 -14.94 -34.07 7.22
CA GLU A 400 -14.30 -32.94 6.54
C GLU A 400 -14.88 -32.64 5.15
N VAL A 401 -15.58 -31.50 5.08
CA VAL A 401 -15.76 -30.72 3.85
C VAL A 401 -14.48 -29.91 3.65
N GLU A 402 -13.78 -30.20 2.55
CA GLU A 402 -12.69 -29.44 1.91
C GLU A 402 -12.48 -28.00 2.44
N GLN A 403 -11.78 -27.84 3.57
CA GLN A 403 -11.04 -26.60 3.80
C GLN A 403 -9.76 -26.77 3.01
N GLN A 404 -9.68 -26.13 1.84
CA GLN A 404 -8.48 -26.10 1.02
C GLN A 404 -7.32 -25.65 1.91
N GLU A 405 -6.44 -26.58 2.29
CA GLU A 405 -5.13 -26.23 2.84
C GLU A 405 -4.46 -25.34 1.79
N GLU A 406 -4.27 -24.06 2.11
CA GLU A 406 -3.55 -23.15 1.21
C GLU A 406 -2.12 -23.68 1.05
N GLU A 407 -1.85 -24.31 -0.10
CA GLU A 407 -0.51 -24.80 -0.45
C GLU A 407 0.52 -23.68 -0.29
N GLU A 408 1.64 -23.98 0.35
CA GLU A 408 2.69 -23.00 0.57
C GLU A 408 3.25 -22.53 -0.77
N ARG A 409 3.18 -21.21 -1.01
CA ARG A 409 3.81 -20.63 -2.19
C ARG A 409 5.31 -20.51 -1.92
N GLU A 410 6.07 -21.38 -2.58
CA GLU A 410 7.53 -21.38 -2.52
C GLU A 410 8.12 -20.01 -2.93
N LEU A 411 9.29 -19.70 -2.37
CA LEU A 411 10.09 -18.56 -2.81
C LEU A 411 10.58 -18.79 -4.25
N PHE A 412 10.97 -17.69 -4.89
CA PHE A 412 11.48 -17.71 -6.26
C PHE A 412 10.51 -18.25 -7.33
N THR A 413 9.21 -18.17 -7.08
CA THR A 413 8.18 -18.44 -8.09
C THR A 413 8.34 -17.51 -9.30
N PRO A 414 8.37 -18.02 -10.55
CA PRO A 414 8.53 -17.20 -11.74
C PRO A 414 7.34 -16.26 -11.96
N ILE A 415 7.58 -14.99 -12.29
CA ILE A 415 6.50 -13.99 -12.50
C ILE A 415 5.60 -14.29 -13.70
N GLN A 416 5.97 -15.27 -14.54
CA GLN A 416 5.16 -15.71 -15.67
C GLN A 416 3.87 -16.42 -15.21
N SER A 417 3.86 -17.02 -14.02
CA SER A 417 2.65 -17.60 -13.44
C SER A 417 1.66 -16.52 -12.95
N ASP A 418 2.10 -15.27 -12.79
CA ASP A 418 1.23 -14.17 -12.41
C ASP A 418 0.39 -13.69 -13.61
N TYR A 419 -0.93 -13.81 -13.51
CA TYR A 419 -1.87 -13.26 -14.47
C TYR A 419 -2.93 -12.36 -13.81
N LEU A 420 -3.62 -11.62 -14.67
CA LEU A 420 -4.79 -10.80 -14.40
C LEU A 420 -5.91 -11.26 -15.32
N TYR A 421 -7.14 -11.29 -14.86
CA TYR A 421 -8.30 -11.54 -15.71
C TYR A 421 -8.79 -10.23 -16.31
N ALA A 422 -8.75 -10.10 -17.63
CA ALA A 422 -9.41 -9.00 -18.32
C ALA A 422 -10.89 -9.31 -18.52
N VAL A 423 -11.74 -8.50 -17.88
CA VAL A 423 -13.17 -8.48 -18.15
C VAL A 423 -13.40 -7.79 -19.49
N VAL A 424 -13.76 -8.56 -20.51
CA VAL A 424 -14.24 -8.01 -21.79
C VAL A 424 -15.74 -7.76 -21.62
N ASN A 425 -16.15 -6.49 -21.49
CA ASN A 425 -17.57 -6.14 -21.54
C ASN A 425 -18.10 -6.45 -22.95
N VAL A 426 -18.67 -7.64 -23.14
CA VAL A 426 -19.47 -7.97 -24.31
C VAL A 426 -20.80 -7.23 -24.15
N PRO A 427 -21.16 -6.27 -25.02
CA PRO A 427 -22.45 -5.61 -24.93
C PRO A 427 -23.54 -6.65 -25.18
N GLU A 428 -24.34 -6.90 -24.15
CA GLU A 428 -25.48 -7.80 -24.20
C GLU A 428 -26.49 -7.28 -25.23
N ALA A 429 -26.90 -8.13 -26.16
CA ALA A 429 -27.85 -7.74 -27.20
C ALA A 429 -29.22 -7.48 -26.54
N PRO A 430 -29.95 -6.42 -26.94
CA PRO A 430 -31.25 -6.13 -26.36
C PRO A 430 -32.21 -7.29 -26.63
N VAL A 431 -32.80 -7.82 -25.56
CA VAL A 431 -33.91 -8.77 -25.63
C VAL A 431 -35.08 -8.05 -26.29
N ILE A 432 -35.56 -8.59 -27.41
CA ILE A 432 -36.76 -8.13 -28.08
C ILE A 432 -37.91 -8.90 -27.43
N ASP A 433 -38.72 -8.24 -26.60
CA ASP A 433 -39.99 -8.78 -26.12
C ASP A 433 -40.96 -8.87 -27.32
N ASP A 434 -41.00 -10.05 -27.93
CA ASP A 434 -42.09 -10.44 -28.83
C ASP A 434 -43.20 -11.08 -27.96
N GLU A 435 -43.97 -10.27 -27.24
CA GLU A 435 -45.20 -10.70 -26.56
C GLU A 435 -46.44 -10.23 -27.33
N GLU A 436 -47.00 -11.11 -28.17
CA GLU A 436 -48.44 -11.16 -28.49
C GLU A 436 -48.77 -12.60 -28.89
N GLU A 437 -49.18 -13.44 -27.92
CA GLU A 437 -50.10 -14.56 -28.18
C GLU A 437 -50.89 -14.85 -26.89
N GLU A 438 -52.16 -14.40 -26.89
CA GLU A 438 -53.20 -14.69 -25.91
C GLU A 438 -53.62 -16.16 -26.03
N GLU A 439 -53.61 -16.95 -24.95
CA GLU A 439 -54.60 -18.02 -24.74
C GLU A 439 -55.01 -18.09 -23.25
N GLU A 440 -56.31 -17.89 -23.01
CA GLU A 440 -57.03 -18.23 -21.78
C GLU A 440 -57.12 -19.76 -21.67
N ASP A 441 -56.94 -20.34 -20.48
CA ASP A 441 -57.78 -21.48 -20.01
C ASP A 441 -57.61 -21.79 -18.50
N GLU A 442 -58.75 -21.64 -17.81
CA GLU A 442 -59.36 -22.41 -16.71
C GLU A 442 -58.59 -22.91 -15.45
N TYR A 443 -59.18 -22.59 -14.29
CA TYR A 443 -58.77 -22.89 -12.91
C TYR A 443 -59.15 -24.32 -12.45
N GLU A 444 -58.21 -25.05 -11.85
CA GLU A 444 -58.46 -26.02 -10.74
C GLU A 444 -57.48 -25.73 -9.59
N PRO A 445 -57.89 -25.80 -8.30
CA PRO A 445 -57.02 -25.48 -7.18
C PRO A 445 -56.30 -26.74 -6.66
N GLU A 446 -54.97 -26.80 -6.83
CA GLU A 446 -54.11 -27.71 -6.06
C GLU A 446 -53.40 -26.96 -4.93
N GLU A 447 -53.03 -27.74 -3.91
CA GLU A 447 -52.62 -27.35 -2.56
C GLU A 447 -51.48 -26.34 -2.49
N VAL A 448 -51.55 -25.51 -1.45
CA VAL A 448 -50.54 -24.53 -1.07
C VAL A 448 -49.24 -25.24 -0.67
N ALA A 449 -48.30 -25.34 -1.60
CA ALA A 449 -46.88 -25.47 -1.28
C ALA A 449 -46.30 -24.05 -1.16
N GLU A 450 -45.66 -23.77 -0.04
CA GLU A 450 -44.91 -22.52 0.18
C GLU A 450 -43.88 -22.33 -0.95
N PRO A 451 -43.76 -21.13 -1.54
CA PRO A 451 -42.74 -20.90 -2.55
C PRO A 451 -41.35 -20.99 -1.89
N PRO A 452 -40.34 -21.57 -2.57
CA PRO A 452 -38.97 -21.43 -2.13
C PRO A 452 -38.64 -19.94 -2.14
N GLU A 453 -38.00 -19.45 -1.08
CA GLU A 453 -37.45 -18.10 -1.05
C GLU A 453 -36.52 -17.95 -2.27
N GLU A 454 -36.92 -17.12 -3.23
CA GLU A 454 -36.00 -16.62 -4.25
C GLU A 454 -34.93 -15.83 -3.51
N GLU A 455 -33.79 -16.46 -3.24
CA GLU A 455 -32.55 -15.76 -2.97
C GLU A 455 -32.32 -14.82 -4.15
N THR A 456 -32.62 -13.55 -3.95
CA THR A 456 -32.19 -12.49 -4.87
C THR A 456 -30.67 -12.56 -4.92
N ASP A 457 -30.13 -12.98 -6.07
CA ASP A 457 -28.72 -12.99 -6.47
C ASP A 457 -28.13 -11.56 -6.53
N ASP A 458 -28.24 -10.80 -5.44
CA ASP A 458 -27.59 -9.50 -5.21
C ASP A 458 -26.23 -9.67 -4.51
N LEU A 459 -25.77 -10.90 -4.31
CA LEU A 459 -24.43 -11.18 -3.84
C LEU A 459 -23.42 -10.87 -4.96
N PRO A 460 -22.37 -10.05 -4.72
CA PRO A 460 -21.29 -9.94 -5.68
C PRO A 460 -20.70 -11.33 -5.89
N PRO A 461 -20.36 -11.72 -7.14
CA PRO A 461 -19.79 -13.03 -7.41
C PRO A 461 -18.60 -13.23 -6.49
N LYS A 462 -18.61 -14.33 -5.72
CA LYS A 462 -17.49 -14.75 -4.88
C LYS A 462 -16.21 -14.68 -5.73
N PRO A 463 -15.07 -14.18 -5.20
CA PRO A 463 -13.82 -14.32 -5.93
C PRO A 463 -13.60 -15.82 -6.17
N LEU A 464 -13.77 -16.26 -7.42
CA LEU A 464 -13.47 -17.64 -7.81
C LEU A 464 -11.99 -17.89 -7.52
N THR A 465 -11.70 -19.01 -6.87
CA THR A 465 -10.34 -19.52 -6.69
C THR A 465 -9.75 -19.92 -8.05
N ASP A 466 -8.42 -19.96 -8.13
CA ASP A 466 -7.66 -20.16 -9.39
C ASP A 466 -8.05 -21.45 -10.15
N ASP A 467 -8.68 -22.42 -9.47
CA ASP A 467 -9.07 -23.74 -9.99
C ASP A 467 -10.50 -23.86 -10.56
N GLU A 468 -11.38 -22.88 -10.29
CA GLU A 468 -12.81 -22.94 -10.68
C GLU A 468 -13.10 -22.34 -12.07
N VAL A 469 -12.09 -21.78 -12.76
CA VAL A 469 -12.28 -21.11 -14.06
C VAL A 469 -11.66 -21.94 -15.19
N PRO A 470 -12.49 -22.58 -16.05
CA PRO A 470 -12.00 -23.21 -17.28
C PRO A 470 -11.23 -22.21 -18.15
N ASP A 471 -10.07 -22.60 -18.67
CA ASP A 471 -9.17 -21.77 -19.50
C ASP A 471 -9.82 -21.18 -20.78
N ASP A 472 -11.04 -21.63 -21.12
CA ASP A 472 -11.74 -21.34 -22.38
C ASP A 472 -12.98 -20.41 -22.21
N ASP A 473 -13.17 -19.74 -21.06
CA ASP A 473 -14.26 -18.76 -20.90
C ASP A 473 -14.02 -17.48 -21.74
N PRO A 474 -14.85 -17.17 -22.75
CA PRO A 474 -14.68 -16.01 -23.62
C PRO A 474 -14.83 -14.65 -22.91
N THR A 475 -15.32 -14.62 -21.67
CA THR A 475 -15.52 -13.40 -20.88
C THR A 475 -14.29 -13.02 -20.04
N ARG A 476 -13.35 -13.94 -19.82
CA ARG A 476 -12.19 -13.79 -18.92
C ARG A 476 -10.89 -14.17 -19.63
N VAL A 477 -10.21 -13.18 -20.20
CA VAL A 477 -8.90 -13.41 -20.86
C VAL A 477 -7.77 -13.27 -19.83
N LYS A 478 -6.94 -14.30 -19.67
CA LYS A 478 -5.70 -14.24 -18.87
C LYS A 478 -4.68 -13.30 -19.54
N ILE A 479 -4.30 -12.23 -18.84
CA ILE A 479 -3.26 -11.27 -19.26
C ILE A 479 -2.11 -11.36 -18.25
N ALA A 480 -0.86 -11.39 -18.71
CA ALA A 480 0.30 -11.37 -17.81
C ALA A 480 0.24 -10.15 -16.86
N ALA A 481 0.50 -10.36 -15.56
CA ALA A 481 0.46 -9.28 -14.57
C ALA A 481 1.62 -8.28 -14.71
N TRP A 482 2.64 -8.63 -15.51
CA TRP A 482 3.85 -7.86 -15.72
C TRP A 482 4.05 -7.55 -17.21
N THR A 483 4.60 -6.37 -17.48
CA THR A 483 4.98 -5.95 -18.83
C THR A 483 6.47 -5.68 -18.89
N VAL A 484 7.12 -6.17 -19.95
CA VAL A 484 8.55 -6.02 -20.17
C VAL A 484 8.85 -4.96 -21.22
N ARG A 485 9.87 -4.14 -20.97
CA ARG A 485 10.40 -3.18 -21.93
C ARG A 485 11.92 -3.12 -21.85
N THR A 486 12.58 -3.29 -22.98
CA THR A 486 14.01 -3.00 -23.11
C THR A 486 14.20 -1.55 -23.52
N VAL A 487 14.93 -0.79 -22.70
CA VAL A 487 15.34 0.58 -22.97
C VAL A 487 16.73 0.56 -23.57
N ASN A 488 16.92 1.38 -24.61
CA ASN A 488 18.16 1.53 -25.38
C ASN A 488 18.60 0.26 -26.13
N ASN A 489 18.20 0.17 -27.40
CA ASN A 489 18.62 -0.92 -28.27
C ASN A 489 19.99 -0.69 -28.94
N ASN A 490 20.57 0.51 -28.85
CA ASN A 490 21.74 0.89 -29.64
C ASN A 490 23.07 0.47 -28.98
N SER A 491 23.19 0.59 -27.66
CA SER A 491 24.39 0.18 -26.92
C SER A 491 24.08 -0.97 -25.97
N LYS A 492 24.87 -2.05 -26.01
CA LYS A 492 24.76 -3.17 -25.05
C LYS A 492 25.11 -2.74 -23.62
N MET A 493 26.07 -1.82 -23.45
CA MET A 493 26.54 -1.36 -22.14
C MET A 493 25.53 -0.49 -21.40
N HIS A 494 24.70 0.27 -22.13
CA HIS A 494 23.69 1.17 -21.56
C HIS A 494 22.27 0.65 -21.77
N ARG A 495 22.13 -0.65 -22.01
CA ARG A 495 20.84 -1.30 -22.16
C ARG A 495 20.30 -1.64 -20.77
N VAL A 496 19.02 -1.36 -20.57
CA VAL A 496 18.31 -1.66 -19.33
C VAL A 496 17.02 -2.39 -19.68
N VAL A 497 16.77 -3.50 -19.01
CA VAL A 497 15.47 -4.18 -19.07
C VAL A 497 14.64 -3.71 -17.89
N VAL A 498 13.39 -3.37 -18.17
CA VAL A 498 12.46 -2.81 -17.21
C VAL A 498 11.21 -3.68 -17.20
N MET A 499 10.84 -4.16 -16.02
CA MET A 499 9.56 -4.81 -15.74
C MET A 499 8.63 -3.82 -15.05
N LYS A 500 7.39 -3.72 -15.51
CA LYS A 500 6.35 -2.88 -14.89
C LYS A 500 5.18 -3.74 -14.48
N SER A 501 4.76 -3.62 -13.22
CA SER A 501 3.57 -4.33 -12.72
C SER A 501 2.30 -3.65 -13.21
N LEU A 502 1.36 -4.45 -13.72
CA LEU A 502 0.00 -4.02 -14.02
C LEU A 502 -0.91 -4.10 -12.78
N ARG A 503 -0.63 -5.05 -11.88
CA ARG A 503 -1.35 -5.22 -10.60
C ARG A 503 -1.04 -4.09 -9.62
N TRP A 504 0.19 -3.60 -9.62
CA TRP A 504 0.61 -2.44 -8.84
C TRP A 504 1.15 -1.34 -9.77
N PRO A 505 0.28 -0.49 -10.34
CA PRO A 505 0.71 0.62 -11.18
C PRO A 505 1.70 1.52 -10.43
N GLY A 506 2.90 1.66 -11.00
CA GLY A 506 4.01 2.38 -10.38
C GLY A 506 5.14 1.49 -9.86
N ALA A 507 4.90 0.18 -9.70
CA ALA A 507 5.95 -0.77 -9.34
C ALA A 507 6.79 -1.14 -10.55
N ILE A 508 8.10 -0.98 -10.42
CA ILE A 508 9.04 -1.14 -11.51
C ILE A 508 10.26 -1.90 -10.99
N ALA A 509 10.63 -2.96 -11.71
CA ALA A 509 11.91 -3.63 -11.53
C ALA A 509 12.80 -3.35 -12.73
N PHE A 510 14.10 -3.25 -12.51
CA PHE A 510 15.07 -3.04 -13.58
C PHE A 510 16.27 -3.95 -13.42
N ALA A 511 16.88 -4.31 -14.55
CA ALA A 511 18.19 -4.94 -14.63
C ALA A 511 19.06 -4.16 -15.61
N ALA A 512 20.29 -3.85 -15.20
CA ALA A 512 21.25 -2.99 -15.90
C ALA A 512 22.67 -3.54 -15.77
N GLU A 513 23.61 -2.97 -16.54
CA GLU A 513 25.05 -3.30 -16.49
C GLU A 513 25.35 -4.80 -16.63
N GLY A 514 24.74 -5.44 -17.63
CA GLY A 514 24.92 -6.87 -17.85
C GLY A 514 24.36 -7.73 -16.72
N GLY A 515 23.44 -7.21 -15.89
CA GLY A 515 22.82 -7.91 -14.76
C GLY A 515 23.47 -7.68 -13.41
N LYS A 516 24.61 -6.97 -13.36
CA LYS A 516 25.32 -6.65 -12.11
C LYS A 516 24.51 -5.71 -11.21
N ARG A 517 23.64 -4.90 -11.81
CA ARG A 517 22.77 -3.95 -11.11
C ARG A 517 21.33 -4.29 -11.41
N TRP A 518 20.56 -4.56 -10.37
CA TRP A 518 19.13 -4.77 -10.47
C TRP A 518 18.46 -4.26 -9.19
N GLY A 519 17.16 -4.04 -9.27
CA GLY A 519 16.39 -3.60 -8.11
C GLY A 519 14.93 -3.32 -8.45
N CYS A 520 14.13 -3.15 -7.40
CA CYS A 520 12.72 -2.80 -7.48
C CYS A 520 12.48 -1.46 -6.80
N VAL A 521 11.56 -0.68 -7.36
CA VAL A 521 11.14 0.59 -6.79
C VAL A 521 9.66 0.85 -7.11
N TYR A 522 8.96 1.51 -6.19
CA TYR A 522 7.57 1.89 -6.35
C TYR A 522 7.39 3.41 -6.43
N PHE A 523 6.80 3.91 -7.51
CA PHE A 523 6.40 5.31 -7.64
C PHE A 523 4.91 5.39 -7.99
N GLY A 524 4.06 5.70 -7.01
CA GLY A 524 2.62 5.70 -7.26
C GLY A 524 1.75 6.02 -6.05
N ASN A 525 0.44 5.82 -6.20
CA ASN A 525 -0.56 6.17 -5.20
C ASN A 525 -0.82 5.06 -4.16
N GLY A 526 -0.13 3.91 -4.28
CA GLY A 526 -0.32 2.74 -3.41
C GLY A 526 -1.66 2.03 -3.59
N LEU A 527 -2.29 2.13 -4.76
CA LEU A 527 -3.57 1.47 -5.06
C LEU A 527 -3.36 0.19 -5.89
N LYS A 528 -3.86 -0.94 -5.38
CA LYS A 528 -3.86 -2.21 -6.11
C LYS A 528 -4.88 -2.15 -7.25
N LYS A 529 -4.49 -2.58 -8.45
CA LYS A 529 -5.39 -2.87 -9.56
C LYS A 529 -5.83 -4.34 -9.42
N THR A 530 -7.12 -4.52 -9.17
CA THR A 530 -7.80 -5.82 -9.14
C THR A 530 -8.32 -6.17 -10.53
N ASP A 531 -8.60 -7.45 -10.73
CA ASP A 531 -9.16 -7.99 -11.97
C ASP A 531 -10.56 -7.42 -12.25
N PHE A 532 -11.34 -7.25 -11.20
CA PHE A 532 -12.62 -6.57 -11.22
C PHE A 532 -12.50 -5.10 -10.81
N ALA A 533 -13.43 -4.28 -11.30
CA ALA A 533 -13.60 -2.93 -10.76
C ALA A 533 -13.89 -3.02 -9.26
N PHE A 534 -13.27 -2.15 -8.47
CA PHE A 534 -13.49 -2.12 -7.03
C PHE A 534 -14.97 -1.84 -6.75
N THR A 535 -15.65 -2.81 -6.14
CA THR A 535 -17.02 -2.69 -5.64
C THR A 535 -16.97 -2.33 -4.15
N PRO A 536 -17.62 -1.23 -3.73
CA PRO A 536 -17.75 -0.93 -2.31
C PRO A 536 -18.43 -2.08 -1.58
N THR A 537 -18.00 -2.38 -0.36
CA THR A 537 -18.64 -3.42 0.46
C THR A 537 -20.07 -3.05 0.77
N LEU A 538 -20.98 -4.02 0.62
CA LEU A 538 -22.38 -3.88 1.01
C LEU A 538 -22.50 -3.70 2.53
N ALA A 539 -23.62 -3.14 2.96
CA ALA A 539 -23.93 -3.05 4.38
C ALA A 539 -24.02 -4.46 4.99
N PRO A 540 -23.57 -4.67 6.24
CA PRO A 540 -23.75 -5.94 6.92
C PRO A 540 -25.23 -6.37 6.91
N PRO A 541 -25.53 -7.67 6.79
CA PRO A 541 -26.89 -8.16 6.83
C PRO A 541 -27.54 -7.79 8.17
N VAL A 542 -28.84 -7.53 8.14
CA VAL A 542 -29.62 -7.27 9.36
C VAL A 542 -29.61 -8.55 10.19
N LEU A 543 -29.29 -8.43 11.48
CA LEU A 543 -29.32 -9.57 12.39
C LEU A 543 -30.75 -10.11 12.48
N LEU A 544 -30.90 -11.42 12.36
CA LEU A 544 -32.16 -12.10 12.56
C LEU A 544 -32.66 -11.87 14.00
N GLU A 545 -33.97 -11.79 14.16
CA GLU A 545 -34.58 -11.75 15.48
C GLU A 545 -34.27 -13.06 16.22
N CYS A 546 -34.18 -13.01 17.55
CA CYS A 546 -33.93 -14.21 18.33
C CYS A 546 -35.09 -15.19 18.10
N ALA A 547 -34.78 -16.49 17.94
CA ALA A 547 -35.81 -17.51 17.86
C ALA A 547 -36.73 -17.43 19.08
N ASP A 548 -38.03 -17.60 18.86
CA ASP A 548 -39.01 -17.60 19.94
C ASP A 548 -38.62 -18.65 20.98
N ILE A 549 -38.46 -18.20 22.23
CA ILE A 549 -38.09 -19.07 23.34
C ILE A 549 -39.30 -19.94 23.64
N THR A 550 -39.21 -21.23 23.39
CA THR A 550 -40.16 -22.21 23.90
C THR A 550 -39.91 -22.38 25.39
N GLU A 551 -40.84 -21.93 26.23
CA GLU A 551 -40.79 -22.13 27.67
C GLU A 551 -40.95 -23.62 27.94
N VAL A 552 -39.86 -24.27 28.35
CA VAL A 552 -39.87 -25.66 28.82
C VAL A 552 -40.12 -25.63 30.32
N ASP A 553 -41.04 -26.46 30.80
CA ASP A 553 -41.32 -26.59 32.23
C ASP A 553 -40.06 -26.95 33.03
N ASP A 554 -39.89 -26.31 34.19
CA ASP A 554 -38.77 -26.58 35.09
C ASP A 554 -38.67 -28.09 35.41
N PRO A 555 -37.48 -28.71 35.27
CA PRO A 555 -37.33 -30.14 35.51
C PRO A 555 -37.70 -30.48 36.95
N THR A 556 -38.51 -31.52 37.12
CA THR A 556 -38.95 -31.95 38.45
C THR A 556 -37.73 -32.34 39.33
N PRO A 557 -37.80 -32.19 40.67
CA PRO A 557 -36.68 -32.50 41.58
C PRO A 557 -36.17 -33.95 41.51
N THR A 558 -36.98 -34.86 40.97
CA THR A 558 -36.62 -36.25 40.68
C THR A 558 -35.73 -36.36 39.44
N MET A 559 -36.03 -35.58 38.42
CA MET A 559 -35.32 -35.51 37.15
C MET A 559 -33.93 -34.88 37.33
N GLU A 560 -33.84 -33.81 38.14
CA GLU A 560 -32.55 -33.20 38.51
C GLU A 560 -31.65 -34.17 39.29
N LYS A 561 -32.24 -35.03 40.14
CA LYS A 561 -31.48 -36.04 40.89
C LYS A 561 -30.95 -37.18 40.01
N LEU A 562 -31.70 -37.59 38.99
CA LEU A 562 -31.23 -38.56 38.00
C LEU A 562 -30.09 -37.98 37.17
N ALA A 563 -30.24 -36.74 36.68
CA ALA A 563 -29.20 -36.04 35.93
C ALA A 563 -27.91 -35.87 36.75
N ARG A 564 -28.00 -35.49 38.04
CA ARG A 564 -26.83 -35.42 38.95
C ARG A 564 -26.16 -36.77 39.22
N ARG A 565 -26.87 -37.88 38.99
CA ARG A 565 -26.36 -39.24 39.15
C ARG A 565 -25.77 -39.81 37.84
N GLY A 566 -25.94 -39.12 36.71
CA GLY A 566 -25.49 -39.58 35.39
C GLY A 566 -26.36 -40.72 34.85
N GLU A 567 -27.62 -40.81 35.27
CA GLU A 567 -28.59 -41.77 34.75
C GLU A 567 -29.46 -41.08 33.68
N ASP A 568 -29.71 -41.75 32.57
CA ASP A 568 -30.51 -41.22 31.47
C ASP A 568 -31.94 -40.86 31.91
N LEU A 569 -32.40 -39.70 31.44
CA LEU A 569 -33.74 -39.21 31.70
C LEU A 569 -34.76 -40.12 30.99
N PRO A 570 -35.86 -40.52 31.65
CA PRO A 570 -36.92 -41.23 30.94
C PRO A 570 -37.47 -40.32 29.83
N GLU A 571 -37.51 -40.84 28.60
CA GLU A 571 -38.12 -40.14 27.47
C GLU A 571 -39.57 -39.76 27.82
N PRO A 572 -40.04 -38.55 27.45
CA PRO A 572 -41.42 -38.16 27.70
C PRO A 572 -42.34 -39.14 26.96
N ASP A 573 -43.26 -39.78 27.70
CA ASP A 573 -44.29 -40.64 27.14
C ASP A 573 -45.05 -39.85 26.06
N SER A 574 -44.83 -40.18 24.80
CA SER A 574 -45.68 -39.75 23.71
C SER A 574 -47.00 -40.50 23.87
N GLU A 575 -48.03 -39.81 24.36
CA GLU A 575 -49.40 -40.30 24.29
C GLU A 575 -49.83 -40.29 22.82
N ASP A 576 -49.50 -41.36 22.09
CA ASP A 576 -50.16 -41.67 20.80
C ASP A 576 -51.64 -41.98 21.06
N PRO A 577 -52.57 -41.38 20.30
CA PRO A 577 -54.01 -41.54 20.53
C PRO A 577 -54.44 -42.96 20.19
N ALA A 578 -55.07 -43.64 21.14
CA ALA A 578 -55.65 -44.95 20.95
C ALA A 578 -56.72 -44.93 19.86
N GLU A 579 -56.50 -45.72 18.80
CA GLU A 579 -57.51 -46.07 17.79
C GLU A 579 -58.71 -46.75 18.49
N GLU A 580 -59.89 -46.13 18.41
CA GLU A 580 -61.16 -46.73 18.82
C GLU A 580 -61.62 -47.74 17.76
N ASP A 581 -61.55 -49.03 18.08
CA ASP A 581 -62.20 -50.11 17.33
C ASP A 581 -63.74 -49.97 17.38
N GLU A 582 -64.36 -49.70 16.23
CA GLU A 582 -65.78 -49.95 15.99
C GLU A 582 -66.00 -51.41 15.56
N GLU A 583 -66.59 -52.24 16.42
CA GLU A 583 -67.39 -53.41 15.99
C GLU A 583 -68.76 -53.45 16.73
N GLU A 584 -69.79 -53.17 15.92
CA GLU A 584 -71.20 -53.60 15.95
C GLU A 584 -72.06 -53.44 17.22
N MET A 585 -73.06 -52.54 17.12
CA MET A 585 -74.47 -52.95 17.22
C MET A 585 -75.38 -52.17 16.27
#